data_AF-A0A4Y2DDC9-F1
#
_entry.id   AF-A0A4Y2DDC9-F1
#
_cell.length_a   1.000
_cell.length_b   1.000
_cell.length_c   1.000
_cell.angle_alpha   90.00
_cell.angle_beta   90.00
_cell.angle_gamma   90.00
#
_symmetry.space_group_name_H-M   'P 1'
#
loop_
_entity.id
_entity.type
_entity.pdbx_description
1 polymer ?
#
loop_
_entity_poly.entity_id
_entity_poly.type
_entity_poly.pdbx_seq_one_letter_code
_entity_poly.pdbx_strand_id
1 'polypeptide(L)'
;MQISAESIEEEVDLSHVKNLQIKKEIKKMIENYKPEKTASTDVTMRIILKDDLSVCQSPLRLAFPEIKEVNKQKALYVQAHQNVQAQL
;
A
#
# COMPACT_ATOMS: atom_id res chain seq x y z
N MET A 1 9.14 -6.35 -24.63
CA MET A 1 9.16 -6.90 -23.26
C MET A 1 7.73 -6.89 -22.76
N GLN A 2 7.03 -8.03 -22.83
CA GLN A 2 5.67 -8.18 -22.32
C GLN A 2 5.78 -8.63 -20.87
N ILE A 3 5.28 -7.83 -19.93
CA ILE A 3 5.07 -8.26 -18.55
C ILE A 3 3.64 -8.80 -18.54
N SER A 4 3.49 -10.11 -18.71
CA SER A 4 2.23 -10.78 -18.40
C SER A 4 2.01 -10.60 -16.90
N ALA A 5 0.86 -10.04 -16.53
CA ALA A 5 0.37 -10.09 -15.16
C ALA A 5 -0.08 -11.53 -14.87
N GLU A 6 0.88 -12.46 -14.87
CA GLU A 6 0.74 -13.73 -14.18
C GLU A 6 0.61 -13.34 -12.72
N SER A 7 -0.57 -13.53 -12.14
CA SER A 7 -0.74 -13.50 -10.69
C SER A 7 0.03 -14.69 -10.13
N ILE A 8 1.34 -14.53 -10.01
CA ILE A 8 2.16 -15.50 -9.31
C ILE A 8 1.76 -15.33 -7.86
N GLU A 9 0.96 -16.28 -7.37
CA GLU A 9 0.89 -16.57 -5.94
C GLU A 9 2.29 -17.07 -5.55
N GLU A 10 3.26 -16.16 -5.46
CA GLU A 10 4.60 -16.49 -4.99
C GLU A 10 4.46 -16.85 -3.52
N GLU A 11 4.38 -18.15 -3.25
CA GLU A 11 4.44 -18.66 -1.90
C GLU A 11 5.73 -18.14 -1.26
N VAL A 12 5.60 -17.47 -0.12
CA VAL A 12 6.72 -16.88 0.60
C VAL A 12 7.70 -17.99 0.97
N ASP A 13 8.91 -17.95 0.42
CA ASP A 13 9.95 -18.91 0.75
C ASP A 13 10.48 -18.67 2.18
N LEU A 14 10.11 -19.60 3.07
CA LEU A 14 10.57 -19.65 4.46
C LEU A 14 11.42 -20.90 4.73
N SER A 15 12.09 -21.45 3.72
CA SER A 15 12.98 -22.61 3.82
C SER A 15 14.13 -22.41 4.81
N HIS A 16 14.62 -21.18 4.95
CA HIS A 16 15.69 -20.79 5.86
C HIS A 16 15.29 -20.84 7.35
N VAL A 17 13.98 -20.82 7.68
CA VAL A 17 13.48 -20.86 9.06
C VAL A 17 13.32 -22.32 9.50
N LYS A 18 14.27 -22.83 10.27
CA LYS A 18 14.27 -24.23 10.75
C LYS A 18 13.23 -24.51 11.83
N ASN A 19 12.88 -23.53 12.65
CA ASN A 19 11.89 -23.69 13.71
C ASN A 19 10.47 -23.59 13.13
N LEU A 20 9.72 -24.69 13.20
CA LEU A 20 8.39 -24.78 12.60
C LEU A 20 7.36 -23.82 13.22
N GLN A 21 7.45 -23.55 14.52
CA GLN A 21 6.52 -22.63 15.19
C GLN A 21 6.74 -21.20 14.71
N ILE A 22 8.00 -20.76 14.67
CA ILE A 22 8.39 -19.44 14.16
C ILE A 22 8.03 -19.31 12.68
N LYS A 23 8.27 -20.34 11.87
CA LYS A 23 7.91 -20.36 10.44
C LYS A 23 6.42 -20.15 10.22
N LYS A 24 5.56 -20.80 11.02
CA LYS A 24 4.10 -20.64 10.94
C LYS A 24 3.66 -19.24 11.34
N GLU A 25 4.24 -18.69 12.40
CA GLU A 25 3.91 -17.36 12.88
C GLU A 25 4.29 -16.27 11.86
N ILE A 26 5.49 -16.37 11.28
CA ILE A 26 5.93 -15.47 10.20
C ILE A 26 5.01 -15.57 8.99
N LYS A 27 4.68 -16.79 8.53
CA LYS A 27 3.76 -16.98 7.40
C LYS A 27 2.41 -16.29 7.67
N LYS A 28 1.86 -16.49 8.87
CA LYS A 28 0.62 -15.85 9.30
C LYS A 28 0.73 -14.32 9.33
N MET A 29 1.84 -13.77 9.82
CA MET A 29 2.05 -12.31 9.84
C MET A 29 2.11 -11.72 8.44
N ILE A 30 2.77 -12.40 7.49
CA ILE A 30 2.90 -11.93 6.11
C ILE A 30 1.55 -11.99 5.38
N GLU A 31 0.86 -13.12 5.44
CA GLU A 31 -0.42 -13.33 4.76
C GLU A 31 -1.53 -12.41 5.28
N ASN A 32 -1.50 -12.07 6.58
CA ASN A 32 -2.51 -11.23 7.21
C ASN A 32 -2.07 -9.78 7.39
N TYR A 33 -0.92 -9.37 6.85
CA TYR A 33 -0.42 -8.01 7.04
C TYR A 33 -1.38 -7.01 6.38
N LYS A 34 -1.96 -6.15 7.21
CA LYS A 34 -2.73 -4.97 6.78
C LYS A 34 -2.03 -3.74 7.34
N PRO A 35 -1.50 -2.85 6.49
CA PRO A 35 -0.88 -1.62 6.96
C PRO A 35 -1.95 -0.71 7.54
N GLU A 36 -2.02 -0.66 8.87
CA GLU A 36 -2.88 0.24 9.63
C GLU A 36 -2.02 1.26 10.37
N LYS A 37 -2.47 2.51 10.41
CA LYS A 37 -1.78 3.56 11.17
C LYS A 37 -2.10 3.36 12.66
N THR A 38 -1.25 2.61 13.36
CA THR A 38 -1.45 2.27 14.78
C THR A 38 -0.99 3.37 15.74
N ALA A 39 -0.04 4.21 15.33
CA ALA A 39 0.47 5.31 16.14
C ALA A 39 0.70 6.56 15.29
N SER A 40 0.31 7.72 15.82
CA SER A 40 0.79 9.01 15.35
C SER A 40 1.97 9.42 16.23
N THR A 41 3.08 9.81 15.61
CA THR A 41 4.11 10.57 16.32
C THR A 41 3.74 12.04 16.29
N ASP A 42 4.06 12.79 17.35
CA ASP A 42 3.88 14.25 17.41
C ASP A 42 4.85 15.00 16.48
N VAL A 43 5.76 14.26 15.82
CA VAL A 43 6.62 14.81 14.78
C VAL A 43 5.79 15.03 13.52
N THR A 44 5.63 16.29 13.16
CA THR A 44 4.94 16.70 11.93
C THR A 44 5.95 17.02 10.84
N MET A 45 5.71 16.54 9.62
CA MET A 45 6.49 16.95 8.46
C MET A 45 5.90 18.26 7.91
N ARG A 46 6.67 19.35 7.99
CA ARG A 46 6.28 20.63 7.40
C ARG A 46 6.82 20.71 5.97
N ILE A 47 5.93 20.69 4.99
CA ILE A 47 6.27 20.96 3.58
C ILE A 47 6.26 22.48 3.37
N ILE A 48 7.39 23.05 2.94
CA ILE A 48 7.51 24.48 2.64
C ILE A 48 7.64 24.63 1.12
N LEU A 49 6.60 25.16 0.48
CA LEU A 49 6.64 25.56 -0.93
C LEU A 49 7.20 26.99 -1.01
N LYS A 50 8.30 27.17 -1.74
CA LYS A 50 8.93 28.49 -1.93
C LYS A 50 8.37 29.26 -3.12
N ASP A 51 7.73 28.57 -4.05
CA ASP A 51 7.21 29.15 -5.28
C ASP A 51 5.74 29.56 -5.11
N ASP A 52 5.37 30.68 -5.72
CA ASP A 52 3.97 31.15 -5.74
C ASP A 52 3.09 30.38 -6.75
N LEU A 53 3.71 29.52 -7.57
CA LEU A 53 3.04 28.72 -8.58
C LEU A 53 2.78 27.31 -8.05
N SER A 54 1.52 26.88 -8.15
CA SER A 54 1.13 25.50 -7.82
C SER A 54 1.76 24.51 -8.81
N VAL A 55 2.24 23.37 -8.31
CA VAL A 55 2.64 22.24 -9.16
C VAL A 55 1.38 21.58 -9.74
N CYS A 56 1.04 21.91 -10.98
CA CYS A 56 -0.03 21.26 -11.73
C CYS A 56 0.59 20.50 -12.91
N GLN A 57 0.63 19.18 -12.81
CA GLN A 57 1.06 18.32 -13.92
C GLN A 57 -0.07 17.39 -14.32
N SER A 58 -0.30 17.28 -15.63
CA SER A 58 -1.23 16.28 -16.15
C SER A 58 -0.71 14.87 -15.82
N PRO A 59 -1.56 13.97 -15.34
CA PRO A 59 -1.16 12.58 -15.12
C PRO A 59 -0.61 11.96 -16.40
N LEU A 60 0.42 11.12 -16.27
CA LEU A 60 0.85 10.30 -17.39
C LEU A 60 -0.31 9.39 -17.82
N ARG A 61 -0.41 9.14 -19.14
CA ARG A 61 -1.41 8.21 -19.66
C ARG A 61 -1.09 6.80 -19.16
N LEU A 62 -2.06 6.19 -18.52
CA LEU A 62 -2.03 4.80 -18.10
C LEU A 62 -2.85 3.94 -19.07
N ALA A 63 -2.49 2.67 -19.22
CA ALA A 63 -3.31 1.73 -19.96
C ALA A 63 -4.66 1.50 -19.24
N PHE A 64 -5.69 1.11 -19.97
CA PHE A 64 -7.02 0.85 -19.40
C PHE A 64 -7.03 -0.08 -18.16
N PRO A 65 -6.34 -1.23 -18.14
CA PRO A 65 -6.29 -2.08 -16.95
C PRO A 65 -5.63 -1.39 -15.75
N GLU A 66 -4.58 -0.60 -15.97
CA GLU A 66 -3.88 0.14 -14.93
C GLU A 66 -4.77 1.24 -14.33
N ILE A 67 -5.51 1.98 -15.16
CA ILE A 67 -6.49 2.98 -14.72
C ILE A 67 -7.54 2.34 -13.79
N LYS A 68 -8.04 1.15 -14.16
CA LYS A 68 -9.04 0.43 -13.37
C LYS A 68 -8.49 0.06 -11.98
N GLU A 69 -7.25 -0.44 -11.92
CA GLU A 69 -6.62 -0.82 -10.66
C GLU A 69 -6.29 0.41 -9.79
N VAL A 70 -5.75 1.48 -10.38
CA VAL A 70 -5.49 2.74 -9.66
C VAL A 70 -6.77 3.31 -9.07
N ASN A 71 -7.87 3.33 -9.83
CA ASN A 71 -9.15 3.84 -9.33
C ASN A 71 -9.71 2.98 -8.19
N LYS A 72 -9.56 1.66 -8.27
CA LYS A 72 -9.93 0.74 -7.18
C LYS A 72 -9.13 1.04 -5.91
N GLN A 73 -7.81 1.22 -6.02
CA GLN A 73 -6.95 1.55 -4.89
C GLN A 73 -7.30 2.90 -4.26
N LYS A 74 -7.57 3.91 -5.08
CA LYS A 74 -8.03 5.23 -4.61
C LYS A 74 -9.33 5.12 -3.81
N ALA A 75 -10.31 4.35 -4.29
CA ALA A 75 -11.56 4.15 -3.58
C ALA A 75 -11.36 3.46 -2.23
N LEU A 76 -10.53 2.41 -2.17
CA LEU A 76 -10.19 1.71 -0.92
C LEU A 76 -9.53 2.64 0.10
N TYR A 77 -8.57 3.46 -0.34
CA TYR A 77 -7.88 4.42 0.53
C TYR A 77 -8.84 5.45 1.13
N VAL A 78 -9.72 6.03 0.31
CA VAL A 78 -10.72 7.02 0.77
C VAL A 78 -11.66 6.40 1.80
N GLN A 79 -12.16 5.18 1.54
CA GLN A 79 -13.02 4.48 2.50
C GLN A 79 -12.31 4.19 3.82
N ALA A 80 -11.06 3.72 3.78
CA ALA A 80 -10.27 3.46 4.98
C ALA A 80 -10.08 4.73 5.81
N HIS A 81 -9.80 5.86 5.17
CA HIS A 81 -9.66 7.15 5.85
C HIS A 81 -10.97 7.60 6.52
N GLN A 82 -12.11 7.47 5.84
CA GLN A 82 -13.42 7.79 6.42
C GLN A 82 -13.76 6.94 7.64
N ASN A 83 -13.46 5.63 7.60
CA ASN A 83 -13.72 4.72 8.71
C ASN A 83 -12.90 5.08 9.95
N VAL A 84 -11.64 5.50 9.79
CA VAL A 84 -10.78 5.96 10.90
C VAL A 84 -11.32 7.25 11.52
N GLN A 85 -11.77 8.21 10.70
CA GLN A 85 -12.34 9.47 11.22
C GLN A 85 -13.68 9.26 11.93
N ALA A 86 -14.48 8.27 11.52
CA ALA A 86 -15.78 7.97 12.14
C ALA A 86 -15.68 7.24 13.50
N GLN A 87 -14.48 6.77 13.88
CA GLN A 87 -14.22 6.04 15.13
C GLN A 87 -13.60 6.93 16.23
N LEU A 88 -13.30 8.20 15.91
CA LEU A 88 -12.82 9.25 16.82
C LEU A 88 -13.96 10.21 17.18
#